data_AF-A0A0C3DCF5-F1
#
_entry.id   AF-A0A0C3DCF5-F1
#
_cell.length_a   1.000
_cell.length_b   1.000
_cell.length_c   1.000
_cell.angle_alpha   90.00
_cell.angle_beta   90.00
_cell.angle_gamma   90.00
#
_symmetry.space_group_name_H-M   'P 1'
#
loop_
_entity.id
_entity.type
_entity.pdbx_description
1 polymer ?
#
loop_
_entity_poly.entity_id
_entity_poly.type
_entity_poly.pdbx_seq_one_letter_code
_entity_poly.pdbx_strand_id
1 'polypeptide(L)'
;MTFRWLCLHGATLNAEIFKIELASIRYILELDCDVEFEFINAEVNGPKAQTQDLYELFDGPHLYWWPDFFQGHQGDIDAAHGVVARAIEELGPFDGIIGHSQGATLAFDILLRHTMKRMNTGRDVISPFRCAVLIGGARSYDFWTTKTQTTMKKVDSSELGLYIQQPALIVVGDEDDFPVMSEYHHIRDFWKEEACSLFVYKGHHGLPTDNPSNIELATEIKKLMSITKAIA
;
A
#
# COMPACT_ATOMS: atom_id res chain seq x y z
N MET A 1 7.28 -18.71 -13.28
CA MET A 1 6.00 -18.33 -12.67
C MET A 1 6.06 -16.84 -12.56
N THR A 2 5.19 -16.17 -13.28
CA THR A 2 5.04 -14.73 -13.31
C THR A 2 4.66 -14.22 -11.92
N PHE A 3 5.33 -13.18 -11.44
CA PHE A 3 5.02 -12.55 -10.16
C PHE A 3 3.93 -11.49 -10.36
N ARG A 4 2.77 -11.67 -9.74
CA ARG A 4 1.60 -10.82 -9.99
C ARG A 4 1.39 -9.81 -8.86
N TRP A 5 1.39 -8.53 -9.19
CA TRP A 5 1.15 -7.42 -8.27
C TRP A 5 -0.29 -6.91 -8.34
N LEU A 6 -0.96 -6.79 -7.20
CA LEU A 6 -2.17 -5.99 -7.09
C LEU A 6 -1.81 -4.54 -6.75
N CYS A 7 -2.32 -3.57 -7.50
CA CYS A 7 -1.94 -2.16 -7.41
C CYS A 7 -3.13 -1.29 -6.95
N LEU A 8 -2.94 -0.58 -5.83
CA LEU A 8 -3.94 0.29 -5.20
C LEU A 8 -3.54 1.77 -5.33
N HIS A 9 -4.34 2.55 -6.05
CA HIS A 9 -4.06 3.97 -6.29
C HIS A 9 -4.19 4.85 -5.03
N GLY A 10 -3.62 6.05 -5.08
CA GLY A 10 -3.76 7.08 -4.06
C GLY A 10 -5.14 7.74 -4.02
N ALA A 11 -5.38 8.52 -2.97
CA ALA A 11 -6.61 9.29 -2.80
C ALA A 11 -6.80 10.27 -3.97
N THR A 12 -8.03 10.48 -4.45
CA THR A 12 -8.38 11.36 -5.59
C THR A 12 -7.83 10.94 -6.97
N LEU A 13 -7.25 9.74 -7.06
CA LEU A 13 -6.71 9.16 -8.30
C LEU A 13 -7.63 8.06 -8.82
N ASN A 14 -7.14 7.30 -9.80
CA ASN A 14 -7.76 6.07 -10.27
C ASN A 14 -6.66 5.10 -10.76
N ALA A 15 -7.07 3.90 -11.17
CA ALA A 15 -6.21 2.84 -11.66
C ALA A 15 -5.34 3.28 -12.86
N GLU A 16 -5.91 4.02 -13.82
CA GLU A 16 -5.18 4.46 -15.02
C GLU A 16 -4.12 5.52 -14.69
N ILE A 17 -4.43 6.46 -13.80
CA ILE A 17 -3.45 7.44 -13.33
C ILE A 17 -2.31 6.72 -12.60
N PHE A 18 -2.63 5.82 -11.66
CA PHE A 18 -1.59 5.11 -10.93
C PHE A 18 -0.72 4.21 -11.84
N LYS A 19 -1.33 3.64 -12.87
CA LYS A 19 -0.62 2.89 -13.91
C LYS A 19 0.39 3.74 -14.68
N ILE A 20 0.07 5.03 -14.91
CA ILE A 20 0.97 6.01 -15.51
C ILE A 20 2.07 6.41 -14.52
N GLU A 21 1.72 6.69 -13.26
CA GLU A 21 2.71 7.02 -12.21
C GLU A 21 3.76 5.91 -12.05
N LEU A 22 3.33 4.65 -12.10
CA LEU A 22 4.21 3.49 -11.92
C LEU A 22 4.93 3.05 -13.22
N ALA A 23 4.70 3.73 -14.35
CA ALA A 23 5.13 3.26 -15.68
C ALA A 23 6.64 3.06 -15.79
N SER A 24 7.45 4.01 -15.29
CA SER A 24 8.92 3.92 -15.35
C SER A 24 9.45 2.71 -14.59
N ILE A 25 8.95 2.48 -13.38
CA ILE A 25 9.36 1.35 -12.53
C ILE A 25 8.89 0.05 -13.14
N ARG A 26 7.63 0.00 -13.60
CA ARG A 26 7.08 -1.17 -14.30
C ARG A 26 7.93 -1.56 -15.49
N TYR A 27 8.27 -0.60 -16.34
CA TYR A 27 9.13 -0.84 -17.50
C TYR A 27 10.47 -1.47 -17.09
N ILE A 28 11.14 -0.92 -16.06
CA ILE A 28 12.43 -1.45 -15.58
C ILE A 28 12.29 -2.87 -14.97
N LEU A 29 11.16 -3.17 -14.33
CA LEU A 29 10.88 -4.50 -13.80
C LEU A 29 10.60 -5.49 -14.93
N GLU A 30 9.76 -5.13 -15.89
CA GLU A 30 9.36 -5.93 -17.06
C GLU A 30 10.55 -6.27 -17.98
N LEU A 31 11.64 -5.50 -17.96
CA LEU A 31 12.87 -5.81 -18.72
C LEU A 31 13.60 -7.07 -18.23
N ASP A 32 13.63 -7.30 -16.91
CA ASP A 32 14.46 -8.35 -16.29
C ASP A 32 13.65 -9.37 -15.48
N CYS A 33 12.35 -9.15 -15.30
CA CYS A 33 11.49 -9.97 -14.46
C CYS A 33 10.21 -10.35 -15.20
N ASP A 34 9.76 -11.58 -14.97
CA ASP A 34 8.44 -12.06 -15.37
C ASP A 34 7.43 -11.55 -14.34
N VAL A 35 6.87 -10.36 -14.59
CA VAL A 35 5.95 -9.64 -13.67
C VAL A 35 4.68 -9.17 -14.39
N GLU A 36 3.57 -9.15 -13.67
CA GLU A 36 2.31 -8.57 -14.10
C GLU A 36 1.76 -7.62 -13.04
N PHE A 37 0.98 -6.62 -13.46
CA PHE A 37 0.41 -5.60 -12.60
C PHE A 37 -1.08 -5.46 -12.89
N GLU A 38 -1.91 -5.74 -11.88
CA GLU A 38 -3.35 -5.53 -11.93
C GLU A 38 -3.68 -4.24 -11.16
N PHE A 39 -4.25 -3.25 -11.85
CA PHE A 39 -4.63 -1.97 -11.25
C PHE A 39 -6.14 -1.93 -11.07
N ILE A 40 -6.60 -1.79 -9.83
CA ILE A 40 -8.02 -1.73 -9.52
C ILE A 40 -8.44 -0.33 -9.08
N ASN A 41 -9.69 0.01 -9.38
CA ASN A 41 -10.32 1.23 -8.93
C ASN A 41 -10.95 1.04 -7.56
N ALA A 42 -10.84 2.06 -6.72
CA ALA A 42 -11.71 2.21 -5.57
C ALA A 42 -13.15 2.57 -6.01
N GLU A 43 -14.12 2.49 -5.10
CA GLU A 43 -15.55 2.66 -5.44
C GLU A 43 -16.19 3.96 -4.91
N VAL A 44 -15.43 4.78 -4.18
CA VAL A 44 -15.94 6.05 -3.63
C VAL A 44 -15.53 7.21 -4.53
N ASN A 45 -16.47 8.06 -4.94
CA ASN A 45 -16.15 9.28 -5.69
C ASN A 45 -15.43 10.30 -4.81
N GLY A 46 -14.33 10.84 -5.31
CA GLY A 46 -13.57 11.94 -4.71
C GLY A 46 -13.59 13.20 -5.57
N PRO A 47 -13.14 14.35 -5.01
CA PRO A 47 -12.88 15.53 -5.81
C PRO A 47 -11.66 15.30 -6.70
N LYS A 48 -11.54 16.10 -7.75
CA LYS A 48 -10.31 16.19 -8.54
C LYS A 48 -9.16 16.64 -7.64
N ALA A 49 -8.03 15.94 -7.71
CA ALA A 49 -6.80 16.33 -7.02
C ALA A 49 -6.40 17.74 -7.47
N GLN A 50 -6.09 18.62 -6.53
CA GLN A 50 -5.69 20.01 -6.82
C GLN A 50 -4.17 20.21 -6.83
N THR A 51 -3.39 19.15 -6.62
CA THR A 51 -2.04 19.28 -6.04
C THR A 51 -0.89 18.86 -6.95
N GLN A 52 -1.13 18.38 -8.19
CA GLN A 52 -0.05 18.15 -9.17
C GLN A 52 -0.54 18.39 -10.59
N ASP A 53 0.30 19.05 -11.41
CA ASP A 53 0.05 19.37 -12.82
C ASP A 53 -0.38 18.15 -13.64
N LEU A 54 0.15 16.96 -13.32
CA LEU A 54 -0.21 15.70 -13.98
C LEU A 54 -1.71 15.39 -13.81
N TYR A 55 -2.27 15.64 -12.62
CA TYR A 55 -3.67 15.33 -12.32
C TYR A 55 -4.66 16.29 -12.95
N GLU A 56 -4.22 17.51 -13.30
CA GLU A 56 -5.06 18.47 -14.04
C GLU A 56 -5.44 17.94 -15.43
N LEU A 57 -4.61 17.07 -16.02
CA LEU A 57 -4.81 16.49 -17.35
C LEU A 57 -5.87 15.37 -17.37
N PHE A 58 -6.34 14.89 -16.22
CA PHE A 58 -7.33 13.83 -16.13
C PHE A 58 -8.70 14.39 -15.73
N ASP A 59 -9.73 14.07 -16.53
CA ASP A 59 -11.13 14.47 -16.25
C ASP A 59 -11.82 13.56 -15.23
N GLY A 60 -11.16 12.47 -14.83
CA GLY A 60 -11.65 11.50 -13.86
C GLY A 60 -12.01 10.14 -14.48
N PRO A 61 -12.68 9.26 -13.72
CA PRO A 61 -13.17 9.49 -12.37
C PRO A 61 -12.03 9.70 -11.37
N HIS A 62 -12.26 10.51 -10.33
CA HIS A 62 -11.36 10.67 -9.19
C HIS A 62 -11.96 9.90 -8.02
N LEU A 63 -11.17 9.02 -7.42
CA LEU A 63 -11.69 7.99 -6.53
C LEU A 63 -10.95 7.95 -5.20
N TYR A 64 -11.65 7.47 -4.18
CA TYR A 64 -11.14 7.22 -2.84
C TYR A 64 -11.43 5.77 -2.43
N TRP A 65 -10.55 5.22 -1.60
CA TRP A 65 -10.83 3.98 -0.88
C TRP A 65 -11.84 4.21 0.25
N TRP A 66 -11.72 5.34 0.95
CA TRP A 66 -12.70 5.85 1.90
C TRP A 66 -12.75 7.39 1.86
N PRO A 67 -13.90 8.01 2.15
CA PRO A 67 -14.00 9.48 2.21
C PRO A 67 -13.09 10.05 3.30
N ASP A 68 -12.33 11.09 2.97
CA ASP A 68 -11.43 11.85 3.87
C ASP A 68 -10.38 10.99 4.60
N PHE A 69 -9.10 11.31 4.39
CA PHE A 69 -7.98 10.62 5.02
C PHE A 69 -8.06 10.60 6.56
N PHE A 70 -8.70 11.61 7.16
CA PHE A 70 -8.77 11.79 8.62
C PHE A 70 -10.13 11.45 9.25
N GLN A 71 -11.16 11.13 8.44
CA GLN A 71 -12.54 10.91 8.91
C GLN A 71 -13.18 9.60 8.43
N GLY A 72 -12.41 8.70 7.81
CA GLY A 72 -12.92 7.39 7.42
C GLY A 72 -13.45 6.61 8.63
N HIS A 73 -14.66 6.03 8.53
CA HIS A 73 -15.22 5.20 9.58
C HIS A 73 -14.89 3.73 9.33
N GLN A 74 -15.05 2.88 10.35
CA GLN A 74 -14.83 1.43 10.24
C GLN A 74 -15.53 0.84 9.01
N GLY A 75 -16.79 1.21 8.78
CA GLY A 75 -17.58 0.71 7.65
C GLY A 75 -17.01 1.08 6.28
N ASP A 76 -16.39 2.27 6.16
CA ASP A 76 -15.79 2.72 4.91
C ASP A 76 -14.53 1.91 4.58
N ILE A 77 -13.69 1.66 5.59
CA ILE A 77 -12.47 0.86 5.41
C ILE A 77 -12.83 -0.60 5.19
N ASP A 78 -13.82 -1.14 5.91
CA ASP A 78 -14.30 -2.51 5.67
C ASP A 78 -14.84 -2.67 4.23
N ALA A 79 -15.51 -1.65 3.69
CA ALA A 79 -15.93 -1.65 2.28
C ALA A 79 -14.73 -1.66 1.32
N ALA A 80 -13.69 -0.85 1.60
CA ALA A 80 -12.45 -0.85 0.82
C ALA A 80 -11.74 -2.22 0.84
N HIS A 81 -11.69 -2.88 2.00
CA HIS A 81 -11.21 -4.27 2.10
C HIS A 81 -12.06 -5.22 1.26
N GLY A 82 -13.38 -5.04 1.22
CA GLY A 82 -14.29 -5.82 0.39
C GLY A 82 -14.04 -5.67 -1.11
N VAL A 83 -13.61 -4.48 -1.58
CA VAL A 83 -13.17 -4.27 -2.97
C VAL A 83 -11.92 -5.11 -3.26
N VAL A 84 -10.90 -5.03 -2.38
CA VAL A 84 -9.66 -5.79 -2.55
C VAL A 84 -9.89 -7.30 -2.46
N ALA A 85 -10.76 -7.74 -1.55
CA ALA A 85 -11.12 -9.15 -1.40
C ALA A 85 -11.77 -9.70 -2.68
N ARG A 86 -12.72 -8.97 -3.28
CA ARG A 86 -13.32 -9.33 -4.57
C ARG A 86 -12.28 -9.41 -5.69
N ALA A 87 -11.35 -8.45 -5.76
CA ALA A 87 -10.28 -8.49 -6.75
C ALA A 87 -9.36 -9.71 -6.58
N ILE A 88 -9.02 -10.09 -5.34
CA ILE A 88 -8.25 -11.31 -5.06
C ILE A 88 -9.01 -12.56 -5.53
N GLU A 89 -10.32 -12.64 -5.27
CA GLU A 89 -11.16 -13.77 -5.67
C GLU A 89 -11.34 -13.88 -7.19
N GLU A 90 -11.53 -12.77 -7.88
CA GLU A 90 -11.87 -12.74 -9.31
C GLU A 90 -10.64 -12.74 -10.23
N LEU A 91 -9.56 -12.06 -9.82
CA LEU A 91 -8.40 -11.77 -10.67
C LEU A 91 -7.10 -12.40 -10.15
N GLY A 92 -7.10 -12.94 -8.93
CA GLY A 92 -5.95 -13.60 -8.31
C GLY A 92 -5.59 -14.94 -8.97
N PRO A 93 -4.58 -15.65 -8.42
CA PRO A 93 -3.79 -15.28 -7.25
C PRO A 93 -2.82 -14.12 -7.54
N PHE A 94 -2.53 -13.34 -6.50
CA PHE A 94 -1.49 -12.32 -6.50
C PHE A 94 -0.35 -12.74 -5.58
N ASP A 95 0.87 -12.33 -5.90
CA ASP A 95 2.05 -12.58 -5.09
C ASP A 95 2.34 -11.42 -4.14
N GLY A 96 2.03 -10.19 -4.54
CA GLY A 96 2.31 -9.01 -3.73
C GLY A 96 1.31 -7.88 -3.98
N ILE A 97 1.38 -6.87 -3.13
CA ILE A 97 0.54 -5.68 -3.23
C ILE A 97 1.40 -4.42 -3.29
N ILE A 98 1.04 -3.49 -4.17
CA ILE A 98 1.66 -2.15 -4.26
C ILE A 98 0.55 -1.14 -3.96
N GLY A 99 0.77 -0.28 -2.98
CA GLY A 99 -0.14 0.82 -2.70
C GLY A 99 0.54 2.17 -2.79
N HIS A 100 -0.19 3.17 -3.27
CA HIS A 100 0.20 4.58 -3.22
C HIS A 100 -0.72 5.33 -2.25
N SER A 101 -0.16 6.13 -1.34
CA SER A 101 -0.85 7.03 -0.42
C SER A 101 -1.97 6.31 0.35
N GLN A 102 -3.24 6.69 0.14
CA GLN A 102 -4.39 5.99 0.71
C GLN A 102 -4.42 4.48 0.38
N GLY A 103 -4.04 4.09 -0.83
CA GLY A 103 -3.90 2.68 -1.22
C GLY A 103 -2.75 1.97 -0.49
N ALA A 104 -1.67 2.68 -0.14
CA ALA A 104 -0.61 2.13 0.72
C ALA A 104 -1.09 1.91 2.15
N THR A 105 -1.85 2.86 2.71
CA THR A 105 -2.51 2.70 4.01
C THR A 105 -3.46 1.49 4.01
N LEU A 106 -4.22 1.28 2.93
CA LEU A 106 -5.09 0.11 2.78
C LEU A 106 -4.30 -1.20 2.71
N ALA A 107 -3.23 -1.24 1.89
CA ALA A 107 -2.36 -2.39 1.78
C ALA A 107 -1.72 -2.77 3.12
N PHE A 108 -1.26 -1.76 3.87
CA PHE A 108 -0.78 -1.94 5.23
C PHE A 108 -1.86 -2.52 6.16
N ASP A 109 -3.07 -1.95 6.15
CA ASP A 109 -4.18 -2.42 6.98
C ASP A 109 -4.58 -3.87 6.67
N ILE A 110 -4.53 -4.29 5.40
CA ILE A 110 -4.78 -5.69 5.00
C ILE A 110 -3.78 -6.64 5.65
N LEU A 111 -2.48 -6.33 5.60
CA LEU A 111 -1.43 -7.15 6.22
C LEU A 111 -1.57 -7.19 7.76
N LEU A 112 -1.93 -6.05 8.34
CA LEU A 112 -2.15 -5.91 9.78
C LEU A 112 -3.35 -6.75 10.24
N ARG A 113 -4.51 -6.62 9.59
CA ARG A 113 -5.71 -7.41 9.91
C ARG A 113 -5.49 -8.90 9.69
N HIS A 114 -4.71 -9.28 8.68
CA HIS A 114 -4.30 -10.67 8.49
C HIS A 114 -3.51 -11.19 9.70
N THR A 115 -2.54 -10.42 10.17
CA THR A 115 -1.74 -10.74 11.37
C THR A 115 -2.61 -10.86 12.62
N MET A 116 -3.58 -9.96 12.80
CA MET A 116 -4.54 -10.02 13.89
C MET A 116 -5.46 -11.23 13.83
N LYS A 117 -5.95 -11.60 12.64
CA LYS A 117 -6.81 -12.77 12.46
C LYS A 117 -6.07 -14.07 12.83
N ARG A 118 -4.79 -14.17 12.46
CA ARG A 118 -3.90 -15.27 12.88
C ARG A 118 -3.81 -15.35 14.42
N MET A 119 -3.59 -14.21 15.08
CA MET A 119 -3.55 -14.13 16.54
C MET A 119 -4.86 -14.58 17.20
N ASN A 120 -5.99 -14.00 16.78
CA ASN A 120 -7.29 -14.23 17.41
C ASN A 120 -7.81 -15.66 17.21
N THR A 121 -7.46 -16.31 16.10
CA THR A 121 -7.94 -17.67 15.80
C THR A 121 -6.96 -18.76 16.21
N GLY A 122 -5.70 -18.42 16.49
CA GLY A 122 -4.63 -19.40 16.76
C GLY A 122 -4.35 -20.34 15.59
N ARG A 123 -4.84 -20.04 14.39
CA ARG A 123 -4.67 -20.85 13.18
C ARG A 123 -3.74 -20.14 12.21
N ASP A 124 -2.97 -20.92 11.46
CA ASP A 124 -2.25 -20.41 10.30
C ASP A 124 -3.25 -19.97 9.24
N VAL A 125 -3.46 -18.66 9.17
CA VAL A 125 -4.19 -18.02 8.08
C VAL A 125 -3.16 -17.72 7.00
N ILE A 126 -3.43 -18.19 5.77
CA ILE A 126 -2.59 -17.89 4.62
C ILE A 126 -2.86 -16.45 4.20
N SER A 127 -1.80 -15.64 4.15
CA SER A 127 -1.89 -14.26 3.66
C SER A 127 -2.15 -14.28 2.15
N PRO A 128 -3.05 -13.41 1.64
CA PRO A 128 -3.25 -13.28 0.20
C PRO A 128 -2.02 -12.72 -0.52
N PHE A 129 -1.08 -12.10 0.21
CA PHE A 129 0.14 -11.52 -0.34
C PHE A 129 1.38 -12.05 0.38
N ARG A 130 2.48 -12.16 -0.35
CA ARG A 130 3.80 -12.56 0.15
C ARG A 130 4.64 -11.36 0.54
N CYS A 131 4.41 -10.19 -0.05
CA CYS A 131 5.06 -8.93 0.30
C CYS A 131 4.22 -7.70 -0.07
N ALA A 132 4.66 -6.52 0.39
CA ALA A 132 4.05 -5.25 0.02
C ALA A 132 5.07 -4.16 -0.33
N VAL A 133 4.70 -3.27 -1.26
CA VAL A 133 5.38 -1.99 -1.52
C VAL A 133 4.42 -0.87 -1.11
N LEU A 134 4.84 -0.05 -0.14
CA LEU A 134 4.02 0.97 0.50
C LEU A 134 4.60 2.35 0.17
N ILE A 135 4.02 3.01 -0.83
CA ILE A 135 4.48 4.32 -1.32
C ILE A 135 3.64 5.40 -0.65
N GLY A 136 4.23 6.33 0.09
CA GLY A 136 3.44 7.46 0.59
C GLY A 136 2.43 7.12 1.71
N GLY A 137 2.45 5.91 2.28
CA GLY A 137 1.41 5.40 3.18
C GLY A 137 1.53 5.86 4.64
N ALA A 138 0.40 5.91 5.35
CA ALA A 138 0.34 6.20 6.78
C ALA A 138 -0.14 4.98 7.60
N ARG A 139 -0.04 5.05 8.94
CA ARG A 139 -0.66 4.03 9.80
C ARG A 139 -2.17 4.01 9.62
N SER A 140 -2.73 2.80 9.69
CA SER A 140 -4.18 2.61 9.82
C SER A 140 -4.69 3.11 11.17
N TYR A 141 -6.01 3.28 11.26
CA TYR A 141 -6.70 3.58 12.50
C TYR A 141 -7.22 2.29 13.15
N ASP A 142 -7.21 2.28 14.48
CA ASP A 142 -7.68 1.17 15.30
C ASP A 142 -9.21 1.17 15.36
N PHE A 143 -9.82 0.39 14.48
CA PHE A 143 -11.27 0.15 14.48
C PHE A 143 -11.67 -1.17 15.15
N TRP A 144 -10.71 -1.91 15.69
CA TRP A 144 -10.94 -3.30 16.12
C TRP A 144 -10.85 -3.48 17.63
N THR A 145 -10.07 -2.67 18.36
CA THR A 145 -9.97 -2.80 19.83
C THR A 145 -11.10 -2.10 20.56
N THR A 146 -11.68 -1.04 19.97
CA THR A 146 -12.62 -0.17 20.69
C THR A 146 -13.84 0.17 19.85
N LYS A 147 -14.88 -0.68 19.95
CA LYS A 147 -16.21 -0.49 19.31
C LYS A 147 -16.97 0.79 19.71
N THR A 148 -16.39 1.65 20.55
CA THR A 148 -17.11 2.75 21.21
C THR A 148 -16.36 4.09 21.22
N GLN A 149 -15.24 4.25 20.51
CA GLN A 149 -14.58 5.57 20.47
C GLN A 149 -15.24 6.50 19.46
N THR A 150 -15.48 7.74 19.90
CA THR A 150 -15.87 8.89 19.09
C THR A 150 -14.68 9.56 18.40
N THR A 151 -13.46 9.06 18.61
CA THR A 151 -12.21 9.62 18.09
C THR A 151 -11.35 8.55 17.44
N MET A 152 -10.88 8.85 16.23
CA MET A 152 -9.98 8.04 15.42
C MET A 152 -8.61 7.90 16.11
N LYS A 153 -8.29 6.73 16.66
CA LYS A 153 -6.97 6.43 17.23
C LYS A 153 -6.13 5.68 16.18
N LYS A 154 -4.89 6.10 15.94
CA LYS A 154 -3.96 5.32 15.10
C LYS A 154 -3.46 4.09 15.85
N VAL A 155 -3.24 3.01 15.12
CA VAL A 155 -2.70 1.78 15.69
C VAL A 155 -1.25 2.01 16.10
N ASP A 156 -0.86 1.43 17.23
CA ASP A 156 0.54 1.40 17.66
C ASP A 156 1.07 -0.05 17.68
N SER A 157 2.31 -0.24 17.25
CA SER A 157 2.93 -1.57 17.18
C SER A 157 3.08 -2.20 18.57
N SER A 158 3.27 -1.37 19.62
CA SER A 158 3.34 -1.82 21.01
C SER A 158 2.04 -2.46 21.50
N GLU A 159 0.90 -2.10 20.90
CA GLU A 159 -0.42 -2.62 21.28
C GLU A 159 -0.72 -3.97 20.60
N LEU A 160 -0.08 -4.25 19.47
CA LEU A 160 -0.27 -5.50 18.72
C LEU A 160 0.51 -6.66 19.36
N GLY A 161 1.70 -6.38 19.91
CA GLY A 161 2.58 -7.40 20.51
C GLY A 161 3.06 -8.47 19.53
N LEU A 162 2.90 -8.26 18.23
CA LEU A 162 3.25 -9.16 17.14
C LEU A 162 3.82 -8.38 15.95
N TYR A 163 4.56 -9.09 15.10
CA TYR A 163 5.09 -8.55 13.86
C TYR A 163 4.33 -9.07 12.64
N ILE A 164 4.17 -8.21 11.64
CA ILE A 164 3.76 -8.59 10.29
C ILE A 164 4.84 -9.51 9.71
N GLN A 165 4.41 -10.61 9.09
CA GLN A 165 5.33 -11.65 8.59
C GLN A 165 5.74 -11.42 7.13
N GLN A 166 4.84 -10.84 6.34
CA GLN A 166 5.08 -10.53 4.93
C GLN A 166 6.08 -9.38 4.85
N PRO A 167 7.27 -9.54 4.23
CA PRO A 167 8.21 -8.44 4.11
C PRO A 167 7.63 -7.26 3.33
N ALA A 168 8.08 -6.06 3.64
CA ALA A 168 7.62 -4.84 2.99
C ALA A 168 8.76 -3.91 2.58
N LEU A 169 8.50 -3.10 1.57
CA LEU A 169 9.33 -1.96 1.18
C LEU A 169 8.51 -0.68 1.36
N ILE A 170 8.95 0.22 2.24
CA ILE A 170 8.38 1.55 2.38
C ILE A 170 9.13 2.49 1.44
N VAL A 171 8.39 3.30 0.68
CA VAL A 171 8.92 4.26 -0.30
C VAL A 171 8.47 5.66 0.07
N VAL A 172 9.41 6.59 0.23
CA VAL A 172 9.15 7.96 0.69
C VAL A 172 10.04 8.99 0.00
N GLY A 173 9.47 10.14 -0.33
CA GLY A 173 10.21 11.33 -0.74
C GLY A 173 10.66 12.15 0.48
N ASP A 174 11.91 12.61 0.50
CA ASP A 174 12.48 13.37 1.63
C ASP A 174 11.86 14.77 1.83
N GLU A 175 11.14 15.28 0.84
CA GLU A 175 10.38 16.53 0.83
C GLU A 175 8.86 16.27 0.85
N ASP A 176 8.43 15.09 1.32
CA ASP A 176 7.00 14.78 1.53
C ASP A 176 6.45 15.57 2.73
N ASP A 177 5.89 16.75 2.43
CA ASP A 177 5.28 17.67 3.41
C ASP A 177 3.94 17.18 3.97
N PHE A 178 3.40 16.08 3.44
CA PHE A 178 2.24 15.44 4.06
C PHE A 178 2.70 14.92 5.43
N PRO A 179 1.86 14.90 6.50
CA PRO A 179 2.25 14.46 7.85
C PRO A 179 2.69 12.99 7.97
N VAL A 180 3.10 12.36 6.87
CA VAL A 180 3.53 10.99 6.70
C VAL A 180 5.02 10.79 7.05
N MET A 181 5.86 11.83 6.98
CA MET A 181 7.28 11.68 7.35
C MET A 181 7.50 11.13 8.77
N SER A 182 6.63 11.49 9.73
CA SER A 182 6.65 10.87 11.06
C SER A 182 6.02 9.48 11.08
N GLU A 183 5.12 9.15 10.16
CA GLU A 183 4.35 7.91 10.16
C GLU A 183 5.13 6.70 9.61
N TYR A 184 6.02 6.87 8.64
CA TYR A 184 6.78 5.75 8.07
C TYR A 184 7.61 5.00 9.10
N HIS A 185 8.21 5.72 10.05
CA HIS A 185 8.94 5.09 11.16
C HIS A 185 8.02 4.23 12.01
N HIS A 186 6.83 4.73 12.35
CA HIS A 186 5.85 3.96 13.13
C HIS A 186 5.27 2.78 12.34
N ILE A 187 5.09 2.91 11.02
CA ILE A 187 4.69 1.77 10.16
C ILE A 187 5.78 0.69 10.20
N ARG A 188 7.05 1.08 10.09
CA ARG A 188 8.18 0.15 10.11
C ARG A 188 8.25 -0.66 11.41
N ASP A 189 7.82 -0.08 12.54
CA ASP A 189 7.80 -0.77 13.85
C ASP A 189 6.86 -1.98 13.91
N PHE A 190 5.97 -2.17 12.93
CA PHE A 190 5.14 -3.38 12.81
C PHE A 190 5.89 -4.58 12.26
N TRP A 191 7.16 -4.42 11.89
CA TRP A 191 8.03 -5.48 11.42
C TRP A 191 9.25 -5.65 12.33
N LYS A 192 9.84 -6.85 12.30
CA LYS A 192 11.22 -7.00 12.76
C LYS A 192 12.13 -6.24 11.79
N GLU A 193 13.21 -5.65 12.30
CA GLU A 193 14.04 -4.65 11.59
C GLU A 193 14.48 -5.06 10.17
N GLU A 194 14.69 -6.36 9.93
CA GLU A 194 15.13 -6.93 8.65
C GLU A 194 13.97 -7.22 7.66
N ALA A 195 12.72 -7.25 8.13
CA ALA A 195 11.56 -7.61 7.32
C ALA A 195 10.87 -6.39 6.66
N CYS A 196 11.23 -5.16 7.04
CA CYS A 196 10.72 -3.95 6.41
C CYS A 196 11.86 -3.00 6.02
N SER A 197 12.12 -2.91 4.73
CA SER A 197 13.11 -2.00 4.14
C SER A 197 12.51 -0.61 3.91
N LEU A 198 13.36 0.41 3.89
CA LEU A 198 12.99 1.80 3.64
C LEU A 198 13.82 2.33 2.48
N PHE A 199 13.15 2.88 1.47
CA PHE A 199 13.75 3.57 0.34
C PHE A 199 13.34 5.04 0.37
N VAL A 200 14.33 5.93 0.49
CA VAL A 200 14.14 7.39 0.52
C VAL A 200 14.73 7.98 -0.76
N TYR A 201 13.96 8.81 -1.47
CA TYR A 201 14.43 9.51 -2.66
C TYR A 201 14.24 11.02 -2.50
N LYS A 202 14.90 11.80 -3.37
CA LYS A 202 14.72 13.25 -3.38
C LYS A 202 13.40 13.61 -4.06
N GLY A 203 12.45 14.14 -3.31
CA GLY A 203 11.19 14.62 -3.87
C GLY A 203 10.02 14.63 -2.89
N HIS A 204 8.85 15.01 -3.40
CA HIS A 204 7.63 15.16 -2.61
C HIS A 204 6.83 13.86 -2.51
N HIS A 205 5.57 13.97 -2.08
CA HIS A 205 4.61 12.88 -2.00
C HIS A 205 4.41 12.15 -3.35
N GLY A 206 4.76 10.86 -3.39
CA GLY A 206 4.48 9.98 -4.53
C GLY A 206 5.64 9.09 -4.93
N LEU A 207 5.90 9.05 -6.24
CA LEU A 207 6.93 8.23 -6.87
C LEU A 207 8.08 9.11 -7.39
N PRO A 208 9.31 8.57 -7.49
CA PRO A 208 10.43 9.30 -8.07
C PRO A 208 10.16 9.69 -9.53
N THR A 209 10.51 10.92 -9.90
CA THR A 209 10.35 11.41 -11.29
C THR A 209 11.63 11.32 -12.11
N ASP A 210 12.79 11.14 -11.46
CA ASP A 210 14.07 11.01 -12.13
C ASP A 210 14.45 9.53 -12.39
N ASN A 211 15.23 9.30 -13.45
CA ASN A 211 15.65 7.97 -13.85
C ASN A 211 16.54 7.25 -12.81
N PRO A 212 17.56 7.89 -12.20
CA PRO A 212 18.39 7.25 -11.18
C PRO A 212 17.57 6.65 -10.02
N SER A 213 16.68 7.43 -9.41
CA SER A 213 15.85 6.94 -8.29
C SER A 213 14.84 5.87 -8.73
N ASN A 214 14.31 5.94 -9.95
CA ASN A 214 13.46 4.88 -10.51
C ASN A 214 14.20 3.54 -10.69
N ILE A 215 15.47 3.57 -11.12
CA ILE A 215 16.31 2.37 -11.25
C ILE A 215 16.62 1.76 -9.88
N GLU A 216 16.93 2.60 -8.89
CA GLU A 216 17.22 2.16 -7.53
C GLU A 216 15.97 1.56 -6.86
N LEU A 217 14.82 2.22 -6.97
CA LEU A 217 13.55 1.71 -6.47
C LEU A 217 13.19 0.36 -7.12
N ALA A 218 13.31 0.23 -8.44
CA ALA A 218 13.09 -1.04 -9.12
C ALA A 218 14.05 -2.13 -8.63
N THR A 219 15.29 -1.77 -8.28
CA THR A 219 16.27 -2.70 -7.70
C THR A 219 15.84 -3.18 -6.30
N GLU A 220 15.33 -2.29 -5.45
CA GLU A 220 14.78 -2.67 -4.14
C GLU A 220 13.53 -3.56 -4.27
N ILE A 221 12.66 -3.28 -5.24
CA ILE A 221 11.50 -4.14 -5.53
C ILE A 221 11.95 -5.54 -5.99
N LYS A 222 12.98 -5.64 -6.86
CA LYS A 222 13.57 -6.93 -7.27
C LYS A 222 14.14 -7.70 -6.07
N LYS A 223 14.83 -7.03 -5.15
CA LYS A 223 15.32 -7.64 -3.90
C LYS A 223 14.16 -8.16 -3.06
N LEU A 224 13.12 -7.36 -2.85
CA LEU A 224 11.92 -7.75 -2.11
C LEU A 224 11.26 -8.99 -2.73
N MET A 225 11.09 -9.02 -4.05
CA MET A 225 10.56 -10.20 -4.75
C MET A 225 11.42 -11.45 -4.53
N SER A 226 12.75 -11.31 -4.53
CA SER A 226 13.67 -12.44 -4.40
C SER A 226 13.58 -13.16 -3.04
N ILE A 227 13.34 -12.42 -1.96
CA ILE A 227 13.31 -12.97 -0.59
C ILE A 227 11.98 -13.63 -0.22
N THR A 228 10.98 -13.55 -1.11
CA THR A 228 9.61 -14.02 -0.82
C THR A 228 9.31 -15.45 -1.27
N LYS A 229 10.26 -16.20 -1.85
CA LYS A 229 10.05 -17.60 -2.31
C LYS A 229 10.00 -18.58 -1.14
N ALA A 230 9.06 -19.50 -0.94
CA ALA A 230 7.73 -19.75 -1.49
C ALA A 230 6.89 -20.24 -0.30
N ILE A 231 5.65 -19.76 -0.11
CA ILE A 231 4.71 -20.43 0.79
C ILE A 231 4.31 -21.71 0.04
N ALA A 232 4.97 -22.81 0.37
CA ALA A 232 4.62 -24.15 -0.12
C ALA A 232 3.35 -24.65 0.57
#